data_AF-A0A117SQH9-F1
#
_entry.id   AF-A0A117SQH9-F1
#
_cell.length_a   1.000
_cell.length_b   1.000
_cell.length_c   1.000
_cell.angle_alpha   90.00
_cell.angle_beta   90.00
_cell.angle_gamma   90.00
#
_symmetry.space_group_name_H-M   'P 1'
#
loop_
_entity.id
_entity.type
_entity.pdbx_description
1 polymer ?
#
loop_
_entity_poly.entity_id
_entity_poly.type
_entity_poly.pdbx_seq_one_letter_code
_entity_poly.pdbx_strand_id
1 'polypeptide(L)'
;MSCQKVEEYVAGRGFRIVERKSDLVYAALGDLYVSFWCPEKSHIFDADPLELADYLKLFNSDALVVVAYRPYLVIDELQSVADRINRWYGRDLGVKLIGVNAADAEEGLEEAVGRAMAFRPFKIGRGLGDGDLCPNCAKARMRIYASERVFSAKYRSLVNYVVMGCPSCGLRILRIELT
;
A
#
# COMPACT_ATOMS: atom_id res chain seq x y z
N MET A 1 -16.17 2.68 -9.26
CA MET A 1 -15.40 1.44 -9.51
C MET A 1 -15.80 0.43 -8.43
N SER A 2 -16.05 -0.83 -8.80
CA SER A 2 -16.39 -1.87 -7.81
C SER A 2 -15.13 -2.30 -7.06
N CYS A 3 -15.22 -2.42 -5.73
CA CYS A 3 -14.17 -2.96 -4.87
C CYS A 3 -13.71 -4.37 -5.32
N GLN A 4 -14.58 -5.10 -6.02
CA GLN A 4 -14.27 -6.39 -6.63
C GLN A 4 -13.11 -6.32 -7.64
N LYS A 5 -13.00 -5.25 -8.45
CA LYS A 5 -11.86 -5.10 -9.38
C LYS A 5 -10.54 -4.94 -8.64
N VAL A 6 -10.58 -4.30 -7.46
CA VAL A 6 -9.40 -4.16 -6.61
C VAL A 6 -8.99 -5.52 -6.07
N GLU A 7 -9.96 -6.32 -5.59
CA GLU A 7 -9.74 -7.70 -5.13
C GLU A 7 -9.07 -8.56 -6.21
N GLU A 8 -9.61 -8.57 -7.43
CA GLU A 8 -9.07 -9.31 -8.57
C GLU A 8 -7.63 -8.86 -8.90
N TYR A 9 -7.39 -7.54 -8.89
CA TYR A 9 -6.07 -6.99 -9.15
C TYR A 9 -5.05 -7.43 -8.09
N VAL A 10 -5.37 -7.27 -6.80
CA VAL A 10 -4.41 -7.58 -5.72
C VAL A 10 -4.17 -9.08 -5.59
N ALA A 11 -5.19 -9.91 -5.81
CA ALA A 11 -5.03 -11.36 -5.87
C ALA A 11 -4.12 -11.77 -7.04
N GLY A 12 -4.28 -11.15 -8.21
CA GLY A 12 -3.38 -11.33 -9.36
C GLY A 12 -1.94 -10.90 -9.10
N ARG A 13 -1.72 -9.98 -8.15
CA ARG A 13 -0.41 -9.54 -7.65
C ARG A 13 0.14 -10.43 -6.52
N GLY A 14 -0.46 -11.59 -6.27
CA GLY A 14 0.03 -12.56 -5.27
C GLY A 14 -0.35 -12.23 -3.82
N PHE A 15 -1.19 -11.22 -3.58
CA PHE A 15 -1.71 -10.96 -2.24
C PHE A 15 -2.75 -12.03 -1.87
N ARG A 16 -2.66 -12.52 -0.64
CA ARG A 16 -3.70 -13.36 -0.03
C ARG A 16 -4.77 -12.46 0.58
N ILE A 17 -6.02 -12.64 0.18
CA ILE A 17 -7.14 -11.94 0.80
C ILE A 17 -7.36 -12.51 2.21
N VAL A 18 -7.36 -11.64 3.22
CA VAL A 18 -7.53 -12.00 4.63
C VAL A 18 -8.97 -11.78 5.06
N GLU A 19 -9.54 -10.62 4.70
CA GLU A 19 -10.92 -10.27 5.02
C GLU A 19 -11.51 -9.44 3.87
N ARG A 20 -12.81 -9.62 3.62
CA ARG A 20 -13.56 -8.88 2.61
C ARG A 20 -14.83 -8.31 3.21
N LYS A 21 -15.11 -7.05 2.89
CA LYS A 21 -16.39 -6.37 3.08
C LYS A 21 -16.87 -5.82 1.72
N SER A 22 -18.00 -5.12 1.69
CA SER A 22 -18.55 -4.54 0.46
C SER A 22 -17.65 -3.48 -0.18
N ASP A 23 -16.99 -2.66 0.65
CA ASP A 23 -16.16 -1.53 0.23
C ASP A 23 -14.70 -1.65 0.69
N LEU A 24 -14.32 -2.76 1.34
CA LEU A 24 -12.99 -2.96 1.91
C LEU A 24 -12.46 -4.34 1.57
N VAL A 25 -11.21 -4.37 1.09
CA VAL A 25 -10.41 -5.59 0.92
C VAL A 25 -9.20 -5.48 1.83
N TYR A 26 -9.06 -6.40 2.78
CA TYR A 26 -7.87 -6.51 3.62
C TYR A 26 -7.03 -7.70 3.12
N ALA A 27 -5.80 -7.42 2.70
CA ALA A 27 -4.96 -8.40 2.04
C ALA A 27 -3.53 -8.42 2.61
N ALA A 28 -2.85 -9.54 2.45
CA ALA A 28 -1.50 -9.75 2.96
C ALA A 28 -0.56 -10.28 1.86
N LEU A 29 0.67 -9.78 1.85
CA LEU A 29 1.77 -10.32 1.04
C LEU A 29 2.93 -10.64 2.00
N GLY A 30 3.12 -11.91 2.33
CA GLY A 30 3.93 -12.29 3.49
C GLY A 30 3.31 -11.74 4.77
N ASP A 31 4.10 -11.00 5.55
CA ASP A 31 3.68 -10.29 6.77
C ASP A 31 3.37 -8.80 6.49
N LEU A 32 3.35 -8.37 5.23
CA LEU A 32 2.92 -7.03 4.82
C LEU A 32 1.41 -7.01 4.68
N TYR A 33 0.73 -6.24 5.52
CA TYR A 33 -0.73 -6.13 5.50
C TYR A 33 -1.17 -4.81 4.89
N VAL A 34 -2.10 -4.87 3.94
CA VAL A 34 -2.60 -3.70 3.22
C VAL A 34 -4.11 -3.73 3.18
N SER A 35 -4.72 -2.62 3.60
CA SER A 35 -6.15 -2.37 3.43
C SER A 35 -6.37 -1.63 2.11
N PHE A 36 -7.38 -2.02 1.34
CA PHE A 36 -7.84 -1.34 0.14
C PHE A 36 -9.29 -0.93 0.35
N TRP A 37 -9.54 0.37 0.45
CA TRP A 37 -10.85 0.92 0.75
C TRP A 37 -11.40 1.67 -0.45
N CYS A 38 -12.63 1.32 -0.84
CA CYS A 38 -13.37 1.85 -1.97
C CYS A 38 -14.65 2.54 -1.46
N PRO A 39 -14.53 3.67 -0.74
CA PRO A 39 -15.66 4.27 -0.08
C PRO A 39 -16.74 4.72 -1.07
N GLU A 40 -18.00 4.50 -0.72
CA GLU A 40 -19.13 4.99 -1.52
C GLU A 40 -19.22 6.52 -1.52
N LYS A 41 -18.83 7.15 -0.40
CA LYS A 41 -18.83 8.60 -0.20
C LYS A 41 -17.41 9.11 -0.10
N SER A 42 -17.14 10.28 -0.67
CA SER A 42 -15.81 10.91 -0.59
C SER A 42 -15.57 11.70 0.70
N HIS A 43 -16.38 11.45 1.74
CA HIS A 43 -16.31 12.15 3.02
C HIS A 43 -16.64 11.20 4.17
N ILE A 44 -15.99 11.45 5.30
CA ILE A 44 -16.07 10.73 6.56
C ILE A 44 -16.72 11.66 7.58
N PHE A 45 -18.04 11.83 7.47
CA PHE A 45 -18.82 12.55 8.50
C PHE A 45 -19.25 11.58 9.61
N ASP A 46 -19.20 12.06 10.86
CA ASP A 46 -19.82 11.44 12.03
C ASP A 46 -19.41 10.00 12.38
N ALA A 47 -18.21 9.57 12.01
CA ALA A 47 -17.66 8.30 12.46
C ALA A 47 -16.86 8.46 13.77
N ASP A 48 -17.06 7.53 14.71
CA ASP A 48 -16.13 7.39 15.84
C ASP A 48 -14.73 7.02 15.31
N PRO A 49 -13.66 7.72 15.73
CA PRO A 49 -12.32 7.46 15.22
C PRO A 49 -11.83 6.02 15.43
N LEU A 50 -12.13 5.41 16.58
CA LEU A 50 -11.69 4.04 16.88
C LEU A 50 -12.49 3.02 16.06
N GLU A 51 -13.81 3.19 15.99
CA GLU A 51 -14.66 2.31 15.18
C GLU A 51 -14.24 2.35 13.70
N LEU A 52 -13.94 3.54 13.17
CA LEU A 52 -13.45 3.68 11.80
C LEU A 52 -12.07 3.04 11.61
N ALA A 53 -11.15 3.24 12.55
CA ALA A 53 -9.82 2.64 12.49
C ALA A 53 -9.89 1.10 12.53
N ASP A 54 -10.75 0.54 13.37
CA ASP A 54 -11.00 -0.90 13.43
C ASP A 54 -11.70 -1.41 12.17
N TYR A 55 -12.67 -0.65 11.66
CA TYR A 55 -13.38 -0.98 10.41
C TYR A 55 -12.42 -1.14 9.25
N LEU A 56 -11.50 -0.17 9.09
CA LEU A 56 -10.48 -0.10 8.04
C LEU A 56 -9.21 -0.92 8.36
N LYS A 57 -9.17 -1.59 9.52
CA LYS A 57 -8.03 -2.38 10.01
C LYS A 57 -6.73 -1.58 10.17
N LEU A 58 -6.80 -0.28 10.45
CA LEU A 58 -5.63 0.61 10.49
C LEU A 58 -4.59 0.21 11.54
N PHE A 59 -5.01 -0.37 12.67
CA PHE A 59 -4.07 -0.88 13.69
C PHE A 59 -3.24 -2.08 13.21
N ASN A 60 -3.72 -2.81 12.21
CA ASN A 60 -3.10 -4.04 11.71
C ASN A 60 -2.57 -3.90 10.28
N SER A 61 -2.70 -2.72 9.67
CA SER A 61 -2.29 -2.47 8.30
C SER A 61 -1.01 -1.64 8.26
N ASP A 62 -0.10 -2.04 7.38
CA ASP A 62 1.10 -1.26 7.06
C ASP A 62 0.78 -0.12 6.10
N ALA A 63 -0.19 -0.31 5.21
CA ALA A 63 -0.69 0.72 4.30
C ALA A 63 -2.22 0.62 4.12
N LEU A 64 -2.84 1.77 3.88
CA LEU A 64 -4.22 1.90 3.41
C LEU A 64 -4.20 2.56 2.03
N VAL A 65 -4.71 1.85 1.04
CA VAL A 65 -4.96 2.36 -0.31
C VAL A 65 -6.42 2.80 -0.41
N VAL A 66 -6.65 4.09 -0.63
CA VAL A 66 -7.99 4.68 -0.79
C VAL A 66 -8.29 4.86 -2.27
N VAL A 67 -9.26 4.12 -2.79
CA VAL A 67 -9.69 4.17 -4.19
C VAL A 67 -11.01 4.94 -4.28
N ALA A 68 -10.93 6.21 -4.64
CA ALA A 68 -12.10 7.11 -4.68
C ALA A 68 -11.97 8.14 -5.80
N TYR A 69 -13.05 8.83 -6.17
CA TYR A 69 -12.98 9.95 -7.13
C TYR A 69 -12.19 11.14 -6.56
N ARG A 70 -12.17 11.31 -5.24
CA ARG A 70 -11.43 12.36 -4.53
C ARG A 70 -10.59 11.74 -3.40
N PRO A 71 -9.57 10.95 -3.72
CA PRO A 71 -8.88 10.15 -2.72
C PRO A 71 -8.09 11.00 -1.73
N TYR A 72 -7.58 12.16 -2.16
CA TYR A 72 -6.81 13.08 -1.30
C TYR A 72 -7.67 13.75 -0.24
N LEU A 73 -8.93 14.09 -0.56
CA LEU A 73 -9.87 14.62 0.44
C LEU A 73 -10.12 13.59 1.54
N VAL A 74 -10.35 12.32 1.14
CA VAL A 74 -10.54 11.22 2.09
C VAL A 74 -9.28 10.97 2.93
N ILE A 75 -8.09 11.07 2.32
CA ILE A 75 -6.82 10.93 3.04
C ILE A 75 -6.64 12.04 4.07
N ASP A 76 -6.96 13.29 3.75
CA ASP A 76 -6.84 14.42 4.68
C ASP A 76 -7.77 14.22 5.89
N GLU A 77 -8.98 13.71 5.66
CA GLU A 77 -9.91 13.36 6.74
C GLU A 77 -9.41 12.17 7.58
N LEU A 78 -8.85 11.14 6.94
CA LEU A 78 -8.22 10.01 7.64
C LEU A 78 -7.00 10.44 8.46
N GLN A 79 -6.24 11.43 7.99
CA GLN A 79 -5.15 12.01 8.76
C GLN A 79 -5.67 12.71 10.01
N SER A 80 -6.76 13.47 9.89
CA SER A 80 -7.44 14.07 11.06
C SER A 80 -7.94 13.01 12.05
N VAL A 81 -8.47 11.88 11.56
CA VAL A 81 -8.84 10.73 12.39
C VAL A 81 -7.63 10.14 13.11
N ALA A 82 -6.53 9.89 12.41
CA ALA A 82 -5.28 9.39 13.00
C ALA A 82 -4.74 10.33 14.08
N ASP A 83 -4.76 11.65 13.83
CA ASP A 83 -4.30 12.66 14.78
C ASP A 83 -5.19 12.74 16.02
N ARG A 84 -6.51 12.53 15.88
CA ARG A 84 -7.44 12.43 17.01
C ARG A 84 -7.18 11.17 17.83
N ILE A 85 -6.96 10.03 17.18
CA ILE A 85 -6.65 8.77 17.86
C ILE A 85 -5.37 8.90 18.68
N ASN A 86 -4.33 9.47 18.08
CA ASN A 86 -3.07 9.70 18.77
C ASN A 86 -3.25 10.66 19.96
N ARG A 87 -3.93 11.79 19.77
CA ARG A 87 -4.15 12.79 20.83
C ARG A 87 -5.00 12.27 21.99
N TRP A 88 -6.05 11.51 21.72
CA TRP A 88 -7.01 11.11 22.75
C TRP A 88 -6.68 9.77 23.40
N TYR A 89 -6.06 8.85 22.65
CA TYR A 89 -5.79 7.49 23.10
C TYR A 89 -4.29 7.14 23.16
N GLY A 90 -3.40 8.05 22.76
CA GLY A 90 -1.95 7.84 22.78
C GLY A 90 -1.48 6.75 21.82
N ARG A 91 -2.26 6.44 20.78
CA ARG A 91 -1.97 5.39 19.80
C ARG A 91 -1.57 5.99 18.46
N ASP A 92 -0.36 5.68 18.00
CA ASP A 92 0.05 5.93 16.62
C ASP A 92 -0.35 4.74 15.74
N LEU A 93 -1.02 5.02 14.62
CA LEU A 93 -1.43 4.01 13.66
C LEU A 93 -0.24 3.53 12.81
N GLY A 94 0.76 4.38 12.55
CA GLY A 94 1.94 4.03 11.75
C GLY A 94 1.64 3.52 10.33
N VAL A 95 0.43 3.75 9.83
CA VAL A 95 -0.10 3.27 8.55
C VAL A 95 0.21 4.26 7.44
N LYS A 96 0.66 3.77 6.28
CA LYS A 96 0.86 4.63 5.10
C LYS A 96 -0.44 4.82 4.34
N LEU A 97 -0.91 6.06 4.25
CA LEU A 97 -2.05 6.42 3.41
C LEU A 97 -1.60 6.63 1.94
N ILE A 98 -2.32 6.02 1.00
CA ILE A 98 -2.04 6.09 -0.44
C ILE A 98 -3.35 6.31 -1.20
N GLY A 99 -3.39 7.33 -2.07
CA GLY A 99 -4.59 7.71 -2.80
C GLY A 99 -4.57 7.20 -4.23
N VAL A 100 -5.70 6.66 -4.69
CA VAL A 100 -5.93 6.22 -6.07
C VAL A 100 -7.19 6.87 -6.59
N ASN A 101 -7.07 7.59 -7.71
CA ASN A 101 -8.22 8.17 -8.38
C ASN A 101 -9.02 7.05 -9.05
N ALA A 102 -10.30 6.91 -8.70
CA ALA A 102 -11.19 5.90 -9.26
C ALA A 102 -11.41 6.06 -10.78
N ALA A 103 -11.16 7.24 -11.35
CA ALA A 103 -11.19 7.47 -12.79
C ALA A 103 -10.02 6.79 -13.53
N ASP A 104 -8.85 6.71 -12.89
CA ASP A 104 -7.59 6.20 -13.46
C ASP A 104 -7.10 4.98 -12.67
N ALA A 105 -8.04 4.14 -12.23
CA ALA A 105 -7.76 3.19 -11.17
C ALA A 105 -6.81 2.06 -11.56
N GLU A 106 -6.73 1.68 -12.84
CA GLU A 106 -5.79 0.64 -13.28
C GLU A 106 -4.33 1.10 -13.11
N GLU A 107 -3.99 2.27 -13.66
CA GLU A 107 -2.66 2.88 -13.50
C GLU A 107 -2.39 3.26 -12.04
N GLY A 108 -3.40 3.82 -11.36
CA GLY A 108 -3.27 4.26 -9.98
C GLY A 108 -3.09 3.11 -8.99
N LEU A 109 -3.78 1.98 -9.18
CA LEU A 109 -3.60 0.78 -8.36
C LEU A 109 -2.21 0.17 -8.55
N GLU A 110 -1.70 0.14 -9.78
CA GLU A 110 -0.35 -0.34 -10.08
C GLU A 110 0.70 0.42 -9.28
N GLU A 111 0.63 1.75 -9.31
CA GLU A 111 1.55 2.59 -8.54
C GLU A 111 1.32 2.46 -7.03
N ALA A 112 0.07 2.38 -6.58
CA ALA A 112 -0.27 2.28 -5.17
C ALA A 112 0.20 0.97 -4.53
N VAL A 113 0.01 -0.16 -5.20
CA VAL A 113 0.51 -1.47 -4.74
C VAL A 113 2.03 -1.46 -4.66
N GLY A 114 2.72 -0.94 -5.68
CA GLY A 114 4.18 -0.79 -5.65
C GLY A 114 4.66 0.07 -4.49
N ARG A 115 3.99 1.20 -4.22
CA ARG A 115 4.29 2.06 -3.06
C ARG A 115 4.01 1.39 -1.73
N ALA A 116 2.93 0.61 -1.61
CA ALA A 116 2.60 -0.14 -0.40
C ALA A 116 3.68 -1.20 -0.11
N MET A 117 4.09 -1.96 -1.12
CA MET A 117 5.18 -2.94 -1.03
C MET A 117 6.50 -2.28 -0.60
N ALA A 118 6.83 -1.13 -1.19
CA ALA A 118 8.04 -0.38 -0.86
C ALA A 118 8.00 0.29 0.52
N PHE A 119 6.83 0.43 1.16
CA PHE A 119 6.73 1.07 2.47
C PHE A 119 7.38 0.22 3.57
N ARG A 120 7.13 -1.08 3.62
CA ARG A 120 7.77 -2.00 4.59
C ARG A 120 8.21 -3.29 3.89
N PRO A 121 9.21 -3.23 2.99
CA PRO A 121 9.53 -4.33 2.09
C PRO A 121 10.05 -5.57 2.83
N PHE A 122 10.68 -5.37 4.00
CA PHE A 122 11.14 -6.46 4.87
C PHE A 122 10.03 -7.35 5.42
N LYS A 123 8.76 -6.89 5.39
CA LYS A 123 7.60 -7.70 5.77
C LYS A 123 7.12 -8.63 4.65
N ILE A 124 7.51 -8.39 3.40
CA ILE A 124 7.12 -9.24 2.26
C ILE A 124 7.74 -10.64 2.39
N GLY A 125 8.96 -10.71 2.91
CA GLY A 125 9.67 -11.96 3.13
C GLY A 125 11.16 -11.75 3.41
N ARG A 126 11.92 -12.85 3.41
CA ARG A 126 13.37 -12.84 3.70
C ARG A 126 14.23 -12.18 2.61
N GLY A 127 13.66 -11.91 1.44
CA GLY A 127 14.33 -11.40 0.25
C GLY A 127 14.65 -12.49 -0.78
N LEU A 128 14.68 -12.10 -2.05
CA LEU A 128 14.99 -12.93 -3.22
C LEU A 128 16.48 -12.95 -3.57
N GLY A 129 17.27 -12.07 -2.94
CA GLY A 129 18.70 -11.92 -3.18
C GLY A 129 19.18 -10.52 -2.83
N ASP A 130 20.46 -10.27 -3.08
CA ASP A 130 21.09 -8.96 -2.89
C ASP A 130 21.46 -8.36 -4.24
N GLY A 131 21.11 -7.09 -4.43
CA GLY A 131 21.49 -6.27 -5.58
C GLY A 131 22.78 -5.48 -5.32
N ASP A 132 22.79 -4.26 -5.85
CA ASP A 132 23.94 -3.36 -5.79
C ASP A 132 24.19 -2.81 -4.37
N LEU A 133 25.37 -2.20 -4.18
CA LEU A 133 25.70 -1.50 -2.96
C LEU A 133 24.69 -0.37 -2.69
N CYS A 134 24.28 -0.19 -1.42
CA CYS A 134 23.31 0.84 -1.08
C CYS A 134 23.83 2.24 -1.44
N PRO A 135 23.11 3.00 -2.29
CA PRO A 135 23.56 4.32 -2.73
C PRO A 135 23.53 5.37 -1.62
N ASN A 136 22.78 5.14 -0.54
CA ASN A 136 22.67 6.08 0.57
C ASN A 136 23.78 5.93 1.62
N CYS A 137 24.14 4.70 1.99
CA CYS A 137 25.10 4.47 3.08
C CYS A 137 26.36 3.71 2.69
N ALA A 138 26.40 3.06 1.53
CA ALA A 138 27.49 2.20 1.06
C ALA A 138 27.92 1.06 2.02
N LYS A 139 27.19 0.80 3.11
CA LYS A 139 27.54 -0.19 4.15
C LYS A 139 27.00 -1.60 3.89
N ALA A 140 25.94 -1.71 3.11
CA ALA A 140 25.28 -2.97 2.82
C ALA A 140 24.76 -2.98 1.37
N ARG A 141 24.56 -4.17 0.81
CA ARG A 141 23.86 -4.32 -0.46
C ARG A 141 22.36 -4.08 -0.29
N MET A 142 21.71 -3.65 -1.36
CA MET A 142 20.27 -3.50 -1.44
C MET A 142 19.65 -4.89 -1.52
N ARG A 143 18.86 -5.29 -0.51
CA ARG A 143 18.14 -6.56 -0.54
C ARG A 143 16.91 -6.42 -1.44
N ILE A 144 16.71 -7.36 -2.34
CA ILE A 144 15.53 -7.43 -3.22
C ILE A 144 14.45 -8.20 -2.49
N TYR A 145 13.28 -7.60 -2.28
CA TYR A 145 12.16 -8.21 -1.56
C TYR A 145 11.04 -8.68 -2.48
N ALA A 146 10.84 -8.01 -3.61
CA ALA A 146 9.94 -8.44 -4.66
C ALA A 146 10.53 -8.11 -6.02
N SER A 147 10.28 -8.96 -7.01
CA SER A 147 10.64 -8.77 -8.41
C SER A 147 9.54 -9.38 -9.25
N GLU A 148 8.66 -8.54 -9.79
CA GLU A 148 7.44 -8.97 -10.46
C GLU A 148 7.42 -8.44 -11.90
N ARG A 149 7.23 -9.34 -12.87
CA ARG A 149 7.04 -8.95 -14.26
C ARG A 149 5.55 -8.78 -14.53
N VAL A 150 5.13 -7.55 -14.82
CA VAL A 150 3.71 -7.22 -15.04
C VAL A 150 3.54 -6.37 -16.28
N PHE A 151 2.37 -6.47 -16.91
CA PHE A 151 1.99 -5.52 -17.94
C PHE A 151 1.55 -4.22 -17.27
N SER A 152 2.29 -3.14 -17.54
CA SER A 152 1.99 -1.82 -16.97
C SER A 152 0.92 -1.12 -17.80
N ALA A 153 -0.15 -0.68 -17.15
CA ALA A 153 -1.14 0.18 -17.80
C ALA A 153 -0.53 1.55 -18.15
N LYS A 154 0.33 2.08 -17.26
CA LYS A 154 0.99 3.38 -17.40
C LYS A 154 1.98 3.43 -18.57
N TYR A 155 2.83 2.40 -18.70
CA TYR A 155 3.85 2.34 -19.76
C TYR A 155 3.38 1.58 -21.02
N ARG A 156 2.21 0.92 -20.95
CA ARG A 156 1.63 0.09 -22.02
C ARG A 156 2.59 -0.99 -22.54
N SER A 157 3.42 -1.52 -21.64
CA SER A 157 4.44 -2.51 -21.94
C SER A 157 4.67 -3.44 -20.75
N LEU A 158 5.38 -4.55 -20.97
CA LEU A 158 5.87 -5.37 -19.88
C LEU A 158 6.99 -4.62 -19.16
N VAL A 159 6.87 -4.53 -17.84
CA VAL A 159 7.87 -3.92 -16.96
C VAL A 159 8.20 -4.85 -15.80
N ASN A 160 9.40 -4.73 -15.25
CA ASN A 160 9.75 -5.39 -14.00
C ASN A 160 9.63 -4.41 -12.83
N TYR A 161 8.75 -4.73 -11.89
CA TYR A 161 8.61 -4.05 -10.61
C TYR A 161 9.56 -4.69 -9.60
N VAL A 162 10.60 -3.95 -9.21
CA VAL A 162 11.61 -4.43 -8.26
C VAL A 162 11.54 -3.59 -6.99
N VAL A 163 11.20 -4.23 -5.87
CA VAL A 163 11.15 -3.61 -4.56
C VAL A 163 12.41 -4.00 -3.78
N MET A 164 13.19 -3.00 -3.38
CA MET A 164 14.45 -3.19 -2.67
C MET A 164 14.51 -2.39 -1.39
N GLY A 165 15.27 -2.88 -0.41
CA GLY A 165 15.55 -2.16 0.82
C GLY A 165 16.96 -2.40 1.34
N CYS A 166 17.59 -1.36 1.87
CA CYS A 166 18.87 -1.48 2.56
C CYS A 166 18.65 -1.92 4.01
N PRO A 167 19.23 -3.04 4.46
CA PRO A 167 19.11 -3.49 5.84
C PRO A 167 19.87 -2.61 6.84
N SER A 168 20.85 -1.81 6.39
CA SER A 168 21.70 -0.99 7.28
C SER A 168 21.10 0.39 7.57
N CYS A 169 20.66 1.13 6.56
CA CYS A 169 20.13 2.50 6.73
C CYS A 169 18.62 2.63 6.50
N GLY A 170 17.94 1.55 6.14
CA GLY A 170 16.49 1.55 5.93
C GLY A 170 16.01 2.23 4.65
N LEU A 171 16.92 2.57 3.71
CA LEU A 171 16.55 3.08 2.38
C LEU A 171 15.62 2.07 1.67
N ARG A 172 14.54 2.56 1.07
CA ARG A 172 13.55 1.74 0.34
C ARG A 172 13.45 2.28 -1.08
N ILE A 173 13.51 1.39 -2.05
CA ILE A 173 13.46 1.76 -3.47
C ILE A 173 12.41 0.89 -4.14
N LEU A 174 11.49 1.55 -4.82
CA LEU A 174 10.70 0.95 -5.89
C LEU A 174 11.38 1.30 -7.21
N ARG A 175 11.89 0.31 -7.92
CA ARG A 175 12.48 0.46 -9.25
C ARG A 175 11.54 -0.15 -10.28
N ILE A 176 11.32 0.57 -11.38
CA ILE A 176 10.58 0.08 -12.54
C ILE A 176 11.59 -0.04 -13.68
N GLU A 177 11.78 -1.25 -14.18
CA GLU A 177 12.68 -1.52 -15.30
C GLU A 177 11.83 -1.77 -16.56
N LEU A 178 12.01 -0.91 -17.56
CA LEU A 178 11.37 -1.05 -18.86
C LEU A 178 12.11 -2.12 -19.66
N THR A 179 11.38 -3.05 -20.26
CA THR A 179 11.95 -4.08 -21.15
C THR A 179 12.07 -3.59 -22.58
#